data_AF-A0A3D5CP69-F1
#
_entry.id   AF-A0A3D5CP69-F1
#
_cell.length_a   1.000
_cell.length_b   1.000
_cell.length_c   1.000
_cell.angle_alpha   90.00
_cell.angle_beta   90.00
_cell.angle_gamma   90.00
#
_symmetry.space_group_name_H-M   'P 1'
#
loop_
_entity.id
_entity.type
_entity.pdbx_description
1 polymer ?
#
loop_
_entity_poly.entity_id
_entity_poly.type
_entity_poly.pdbx_seq_one_letter_code
_entity_poly.pdbx_strand_id
1 'polypeptide(L)'
;FAHDMFADNGDGRGITWGLCHIRTRSLEVPHENNEVRCFLARFDCDLSLDLSRPEFKGSNLRFTEATHLDTEARMELSTDEKQTILEKQAYIDRPTIGT
;
A
#
# COMPACT_ATOMS: atom_id res chain seq x y z
N PHE A 1 -14.01 -16.51 -1.00
CA PHE A 1 -15.15 -17.44 -1.09
C PHE A 1 -14.75 -18.58 -2.00
N ALA A 2 -14.75 -19.80 -1.48
CA ALA A 2 -14.45 -21.04 -2.22
C ALA A 2 -15.66 -21.96 -2.12
N HIS A 3 -16.22 -22.39 -3.26
CA HIS A 3 -17.47 -23.15 -3.28
C HIS A 3 -17.29 -24.62 -2.87
N ASP A 4 -16.08 -25.13 -3.05
CA ASP A 4 -15.61 -26.49 -2.80
C ASP A 4 -14.88 -26.63 -1.46
N MET A 5 -14.88 -25.60 -0.62
CA MET A 5 -14.15 -25.56 0.67
C MET A 5 -14.47 -26.72 1.61
N PHE A 6 -15.66 -27.32 1.47
CA PHE A 6 -16.13 -28.44 2.30
C PHE A 6 -16.47 -29.70 1.49
N ALA A 7 -16.09 -29.78 0.22
CA ALA A 7 -16.52 -30.83 -0.68
C ALA A 7 -15.64 -32.11 -0.65
N ASP A 8 -14.44 -32.05 -0.07
CA ASP A 8 -13.47 -33.16 0.03
C ASP A 8 -13.24 -33.93 -1.30
N ASN A 9 -13.28 -33.21 -2.42
CA ASN A 9 -13.20 -33.78 -3.77
C ASN A 9 -11.75 -33.93 -4.28
N GLY A 10 -10.76 -33.39 -3.57
CA GLY A 10 -9.35 -33.34 -3.99
C GLY A 10 -9.07 -32.46 -5.22
N ASP A 11 -10.04 -31.70 -5.71
CA ASP A 11 -9.96 -30.86 -6.92
C ASP A 11 -10.34 -29.41 -6.61
N GLY A 12 -9.44 -28.70 -5.95
CA GLY A 12 -9.63 -27.30 -5.57
C GLY A 12 -9.67 -26.37 -6.79
N ARG A 13 -10.78 -25.67 -6.98
CA ARG A 13 -11.02 -24.78 -8.13
C ARG A 13 -10.55 -23.34 -7.92
N GLY A 14 -10.21 -22.98 -6.68
CA GLY A 14 -9.71 -21.66 -6.31
C GLY A 14 -10.80 -20.62 -6.03
N ILE A 15 -10.44 -19.33 -6.05
CA ILE A 15 -11.34 -18.22 -5.67
C ILE A 15 -11.28 -17.06 -6.66
N THR A 16 -12.36 -16.28 -6.72
CA THR A 16 -12.41 -15.04 -7.51
C THR A 16 -12.79 -13.81 -6.71
N TRP A 17 -13.23 -13.97 -5.46
CA TRP A 17 -13.59 -12.85 -4.58
C TRP A 17 -13.62 -13.27 -3.11
N GLY A 18 -13.67 -12.30 -2.21
CA GLY A 18 -13.89 -12.52 -0.78
C GLY A 18 -14.11 -11.22 -0.01
N LEU A 19 -14.21 -11.34 1.32
CA LEU A 19 -14.26 -10.21 2.23
C LEU A 19 -12.91 -10.04 2.92
N CYS A 20 -12.49 -8.79 3.08
CA CYS A 20 -11.30 -8.38 3.82
C CYS A 20 -11.64 -7.22 4.74
N HIS A 21 -10.68 -6.80 5.56
CA HIS A 21 -10.86 -5.64 6.43
C HIS A 21 -9.78 -4.60 6.14
N ILE A 22 -10.19 -3.34 6.18
CA ILE A 22 -9.28 -2.19 6.13
C ILE A 22 -9.28 -1.57 7.51
N ARG A 23 -8.12 -1.64 8.19
CA ARG A 23 -7.91 -0.98 9.47
C ARG A 23 -7.54 0.47 9.18
N THR A 24 -8.41 1.39 9.55
CA THR A 24 -8.16 2.82 9.41
C THR A 24 -7.71 3.39 10.75
N ARG A 25 -6.69 4.23 10.68
CA ARG A 25 -6.14 4.99 11.79
C ARG A 25 -5.76 6.35 11.26
N SER A 26 -6.15 7.43 11.93
CA SER A 26 -5.69 8.76 11.53
C SER A 26 -4.20 8.89 11.88
N LEU A 27 -3.34 9.24 10.92
CA LEU A 27 -1.93 9.47 11.24
C LEU A 27 -1.68 10.82 11.94
N GLU A 28 -2.69 11.69 11.99
CA GLU A 28 -2.65 13.02 12.62
C GLU A 28 -2.99 12.98 14.13
N VAL A 29 -3.70 11.94 14.58
CA VAL A 29 -4.13 11.80 15.98
C VAL A 29 -3.11 10.97 16.78
N PRO A 30 -2.61 11.47 17.93
CA PRO A 30 -1.69 10.73 18.81
C PRO A 30 -2.22 9.33 19.14
N HIS A 31 -1.33 8.35 19.27
CA HIS A 31 -1.72 6.94 19.38
C HIS A 31 -2.75 6.65 20.46
N GLU A 32 -2.56 7.27 21.62
CA GLU A 32 -3.40 7.17 22.81
C GLU A 32 -4.84 7.67 22.60
N ASN A 33 -5.04 8.61 21.67
CA ASN A 33 -6.35 9.23 21.39
C ASN A 33 -6.94 8.76 20.05
N ASN A 34 -6.31 7.77 19.42
CA ASN A 34 -6.64 7.39 18.05
C ASN A 34 -7.66 6.25 18.04
N GLU A 35 -8.89 6.57 17.66
CA GLU A 35 -9.92 5.56 17.48
C GLU A 35 -9.60 4.66 16.27
N VAL A 36 -9.25 3.41 16.55
CA VAL A 36 -9.03 2.41 15.51
C VAL A 36 -10.38 1.87 15.08
N ARG A 37 -10.71 2.08 13.80
CA ARG A 37 -11.91 1.52 13.16
C ARG A 37 -11.52 0.55 12.07
N CYS A 38 -12.34 -0.48 11.87
CA CYS A 38 -12.17 -1.45 10.81
C CYS A 38 -13.41 -1.42 9.92
N PHE A 39 -13.19 -1.26 8.62
CA PHE A 39 -14.25 -1.37 7.62
C PHE A 39 -14.14 -2.72 6.93
N LEU A 40 -15.29 -3.36 6.72
CA LEU A 40 -15.36 -4.57 5.91
C LEU A 40 -15.40 -4.15 4.44
N ALA A 41 -14.51 -4.73 3.65
CA ALA A 41 -14.42 -4.49 2.22
C ALA A 41 -14.55 -5.81 1.46
N ARG A 42 -14.97 -5.72 0.20
CA ARG A 42 -14.93 -6.82 -0.75
C ARG A 42 -13.66 -6.69 -1.58
N PHE A 43 -12.99 -7.82 -1.83
CA PHE A 43 -11.94 -7.91 -2.85
C PHE A 43 -12.37 -8.87 -3.97
N ASP A 44 -11.90 -8.61 -5.17
CA ASP A 44 -12.04 -9.46 -6.35
C ASP A 44 -10.63 -9.79 -6.89
N CYS A 45 -10.46 -10.98 -7.44
CA CYS A 45 -9.19 -11.49 -7.96
C CYS A 45 -9.40 -12.56 -9.03
N ASP A 46 -8.31 -13.01 -9.65
CA ASP A 46 -8.30 -14.16 -10.56
C ASP A 46 -7.33 -15.23 -10.05
N LEU A 47 -7.79 -16.02 -9.08
CA LEU A 47 -7.09 -17.18 -8.51
C LEU A 47 -7.93 -18.45 -8.69
N SER A 48 -8.65 -18.55 -9.81
CA SER A 48 -9.51 -19.69 -10.14
C SER A 48 -8.98 -20.46 -11.34
N LEU A 49 -9.22 -21.76 -11.37
CA LEU A 49 -8.96 -22.61 -12.54
C LEU A 49 -10.09 -22.54 -13.58
N ASP A 50 -11.28 -22.12 -13.17
CA ASP A 50 -12.48 -22.10 -14.01
C ASP A 50 -12.63 -20.80 -14.82
N LEU A 51 -11.98 -19.74 -14.37
CA LEU A 51 -12.08 -18.41 -14.95
C LEU A 51 -10.69 -17.90 -15.29
N SER A 52 -10.62 -17.09 -16.35
CA SER A 52 -9.41 -16.35 -16.70
C SER A 52 -9.79 -14.92 -17.04
N ARG A 53 -9.38 -13.99 -16.19
CA ARG A 53 -9.66 -12.55 -16.26
C ARG A 53 -8.33 -11.79 -16.41
N PRO A 54 -7.87 -11.55 -17.66
CA PRO A 54 -6.55 -10.96 -17.91
C PRO A 54 -6.31 -9.62 -17.19
N GLU A 55 -7.37 -8.85 -16.95
CA GLU A 55 -7.33 -7.58 -16.24
C GLU A 55 -6.80 -7.69 -14.79
N PHE A 56 -6.88 -8.87 -14.15
CA PHE A 56 -6.32 -9.13 -12.81
C PHE A 56 -4.88 -9.65 -12.85
N LYS A 57 -4.28 -9.83 -14.02
CA LYS A 57 -2.92 -10.39 -14.20
C LYS A 57 -1.87 -9.34 -14.52
N GLY A 58 -2.25 -8.06 -14.53
CA GLY A 58 -1.30 -6.96 -14.71
C GLY A 58 -0.37 -6.79 -13.51
N SER A 59 0.93 -6.69 -13.75
CA SER A 59 1.94 -6.49 -12.68
C SER A 59 2.29 -5.01 -12.44
N ASN A 60 1.79 -4.09 -13.25
CA ASN A 60 2.17 -2.69 -13.23
C ASN A 60 1.02 -1.78 -12.77
N LEU A 61 0.82 -1.72 -11.45
CA LEU A 61 -0.06 -0.72 -10.85
C LEU A 61 0.67 0.63 -10.83
N ARG A 62 0.13 1.60 -11.55
CA ARG A 62 0.64 2.97 -11.57
C ARG A 62 -0.31 3.88 -10.82
N PHE A 63 0.21 4.57 -9.83
CA PHE A 63 -0.54 5.56 -9.07
C PHE A 63 -0.28 6.97 -9.61
N THR A 64 -1.19 7.90 -9.30
CA THR A 64 -1.01 9.31 -9.64
C THR A 64 -0.01 9.96 -8.68
N GLU A 65 0.45 11.17 -9.02
CA GLU A 65 1.31 11.96 -8.13
C GLU A 65 0.68 12.17 -6.75
N ALA A 66 -0.63 12.45 -6.70
CA ALA A 66 -1.36 12.64 -5.44
C ALA A 66 -1.25 11.45 -4.49
N THR A 67 -1.19 10.21 -5.00
CA THR A 67 -0.98 9.01 -4.17
C THR A 67 0.48 8.86 -3.73
N HIS A 68 1.43 9.23 -4.59
CA HIS A 68 2.86 9.14 -4.25
C HIS A 68 3.30 10.20 -3.25
N LEU A 69 2.64 11.34 -3.24
CA LEU A 69 2.90 12.48 -2.35
C LEU A 69 1.77 12.66 -1.31
N ASP A 70 1.07 11.57 -1.00
CA ASP A 70 -0.04 11.59 -0.05
C ASP A 70 0.47 11.90 1.36
N THR A 71 0.16 13.11 1.84
CA THR A 71 0.55 13.59 3.16
C THR A 71 -0.23 12.90 4.28
N GLU A 72 -1.49 12.49 4.04
CA GLU A 72 -2.27 11.76 5.03
C GLU A 72 -1.68 10.37 5.27
N ALA A 73 -1.17 9.73 4.21
CA ALA A 73 -0.43 8.47 4.29
C ALA A 73 1.03 8.63 4.75
N ARG A 74 1.47 9.87 5.03
CA ARG A 74 2.86 10.22 5.38
C ARG A 74 3.88 9.72 4.35
N MET A 75 3.51 9.77 3.07
CA MET A 75 4.40 9.51 1.93
C MET A 75 5.28 10.72 1.63
N GLU A 76 5.89 11.28 2.68
CA GLU A 76 6.73 12.47 2.64
C GLU A 76 7.99 12.26 3.48
N LEU A 77 9.03 13.06 3.22
CA LEU A 77 10.22 13.10 4.06
C LEU A 77 9.84 13.69 5.42
N SER A 78 10.30 13.07 6.50
CA SER A 78 10.22 13.69 7.82
C SER A 78 11.03 15.00 7.85
N THR A 79 10.68 15.90 8.77
CA THR A 79 11.40 17.16 8.96
C THR A 79 12.90 16.95 9.19
N ASP A 80 13.27 15.92 9.96
CA ASP A 80 14.65 15.60 10.29
C ASP A 80 15.43 15.08 9.08
N GLU A 81 14.82 14.22 8.26
CA GLU A 81 15.41 13.73 7.00
C GLU A 81 15.61 14.89 6.02
N LYS A 82 14.60 15.76 5.89
CA LYS A 82 14.68 16.94 5.03
C LYS A 82 15.81 17.87 5.49
N GLN A 83 15.91 18.13 6.79
CA GLN A 83 16.97 18.95 7.36
C GLN A 83 18.35 18.33 7.11
N THR A 84 18.50 17.03 7.33
CA THR A 84 19.75 16.29 7.06
C THR A 84 20.17 16.40 5.60
N ILE A 85 19.23 16.29 4.66
CA ILE A 85 19.51 16.44 3.23
C ILE A 85 19.98 17.86 2.92
N LEU A 86 19.31 18.88 3.46
CA LEU A 86 19.67 20.28 3.26
C LEU A 86 21.07 20.62 3.81
N GLU A 87 21.40 20.10 5.00
CA GLU A 87 22.73 20.28 5.60
C GLU A 87 23.84 19.63 4.77
N LYS A 88 23.60 18.40 4.28
CA LYS A 88 24.54 17.70 3.39
C LYS A 88 24.70 18.43 2.06
N GLN A 89 23.61 18.93 1.49
CA GLN A 89 23.64 19.72 0.26
C GLN A 89 24.51 20.97 0.44
N ALA A 90 24.31 21.71 1.54
CA ALA A 90 25.10 22.90 1.85
C ALA A 90 26.60 22.60 2.05
N TYR A 91 26.94 21.45 2.62
CA TYR A 91 28.34 21.02 2.76
C TYR A 91 28.97 20.65 1.41
N ILE A 92 28.25 19.96 0.54
CA ILE A 92 28.76 19.49 -0.76
C ILE A 92 28.88 20.66 -1.75
N ASP A 93 27.88 21.54 -1.80
CA ASP A 93 27.81 22.66 -2.75
C ASP A 93 28.74 23.83 -2.39
N ARG A 94 29.55 23.69 -1.34
CA ARG A 94 30.55 24.71 -1.00
C ARG A 94 31.55 24.85 -2.17
N PRO A 95 31.86 26.08 -2.62
CA PRO A 95 32.80 26.28 -3.71
C PRO A 95 34.16 25.69 -3.34
N THR A 96 34.61 24.72 -4.12
CA THR A 96 35.94 24.09 -3.99
C THR A 96 36.96 25.01 -4.67
N ILE A 97 37.22 26.17 -4.06
CA ILE A 97 38.29 27.04 -4.54
C ILE A 97 39.62 26.32 -4.23
N GLY A 98 40.43 26.11 -5.27
CA GLY A 98 41.55 25.17 -5.30
C GLY A 98 42.52 25.20 -4.10
N THR A 99 42.79 24.00 -3.57
CA THR A 99 44.05 23.63 -2.93
C THR A 99 45.15 23.47 -3.96
#